data_AF-A0A0R1VDW3-F1
#
_entry.id   AF-A0A0R1VDW3-F1
#
_cell.length_a   1.000
_cell.length_b   1.000
_cell.length_c   1.000
_cell.angle_alpha   90.00
_cell.angle_beta   90.00
_cell.angle_gamma   90.00
#
_symmetry.space_group_name_H-M   'P 1'
#
loop_
_entity.id
_entity.type
_entity.pdbx_description
1 polymer ?
#
loop_
_entity_poly.entity_id
_entity_poly.type
_entity_poly.pdbx_seq_one_letter_code
_entity_poly.pdbx_strand_id
1 'polypeptide(L)'
;MGFWLFYVLPLCISFVLMLIGIHLIKDRAKIGAYLVYFLAGINCVIAGIFGVSYIYAFVLELVTPSSLTKYGWMEFWNDNVIFVIATVVLIAINVLIWRRSRKMQLKIR
;
A
#
# COMPACT_ATOMS: atom_id res chain seq x y z
N MET A 1 -8.11 -8.42 17.01
CA MET A 1 -8.99 -7.31 16.56
C MET A 1 -8.25 -6.02 16.17
N GLY A 2 -7.13 -5.65 16.81
CA GLY A 2 -6.41 -4.42 16.46
C GLY A 2 -5.82 -4.38 15.05
N PHE A 3 -5.35 -5.53 14.53
CA PHE A 3 -4.67 -5.62 13.23
C PHE A 3 -5.50 -5.11 12.03
N TRP A 4 -6.72 -5.62 11.88
CA TRP A 4 -7.62 -5.27 10.78
C TRP A 4 -8.06 -3.80 10.84
N LEU A 5 -8.28 -3.28 12.04
CA LEU A 5 -8.77 -1.91 12.23
C LEU A 5 -7.65 -0.87 12.06
N PHE A 6 -6.42 -1.19 12.49
CA PHE A 6 -5.30 -0.25 12.40
C PHE A 6 -4.57 -0.27 11.06
N TYR A 7 -4.55 -1.40 10.35
CA TYR A 7 -3.74 -1.53 9.13
C TYR A 7 -4.57 -1.73 7.86
N VAL A 8 -5.62 -2.55 7.92
CA VAL A 8 -6.45 -2.84 6.74
C VAL A 8 -7.44 -1.70 6.48
N LEU A 9 -8.05 -1.14 7.54
CA LEU A 9 -9.02 -0.05 7.40
C LEU A 9 -8.43 1.23 6.75
N PRO A 10 -7.26 1.76 7.17
CA PRO A 10 -6.68 2.93 6.53
C PRO A 10 -6.27 2.68 5.08
N LEU A 11 -5.89 1.44 4.77
CA LEU A 11 -5.54 1.03 3.40
C LEU A 11 -6.77 0.99 2.50
N CYS A 12 -7.88 0.43 2.98
CA CYS A 12 -9.17 0.47 2.29
C CYS A 12 -9.67 1.91 2.08
N ILE A 13 -9.58 2.76 3.11
CA ILE A 13 -9.99 4.18 3.03
C ILE A 13 -9.13 4.91 2.00
N SER A 14 -7.81 4.74 2.04
CA SER A 14 -6.89 5.36 1.09
C SER A 14 -7.15 4.90 -0.36
N PHE A 15 -7.45 3.62 -0.55
CA PHE A 15 -7.80 3.06 -1.86
C PHE A 15 -9.11 3.65 -2.41
N VAL A 16 -10.16 3.74 -1.58
CA VAL A 16 -11.44 4.34 -1.97
C VAL A 16 -11.29 5.82 -2.29
N LEU A 17 -10.59 6.58 -1.45
CA LEU A 17 -10.30 8.01 -1.69
C LEU A 17 -9.54 8.22 -3.00
N MET A 18 -8.61 7.33 -3.31
CA MET A 18 -7.85 7.40 -4.55
C MET A 18 -8.71 7.09 -5.78
N LEU A 19 -9.62 6.12 -5.71
CA LEU A 19 -10.60 5.86 -6.77
C LEU A 19 -11.51 7.07 -7.01
N ILE A 20 -11.98 7.71 -5.92
CA ILE A 20 -12.76 8.95 -5.99
C ILE A 20 -11.94 10.06 -6.66
N GLY A 21 -10.69 10.25 -6.23
CA GLY A 21 -9.80 11.25 -6.83
C GLY A 21 -9.55 11.01 -8.32
N ILE A 22 -9.38 9.75 -8.75
CA ILE A 22 -9.23 9.40 -10.17
C ILE A 22 -10.50 9.74 -10.97
N HIS A 23 -11.69 9.53 -10.38
CA HIS A 23 -12.95 9.94 -11.00
C HIS A 23 -13.01 11.47 -11.16
N LEU A 24 -12.63 12.23 -10.13
CA LEU A 24 -12.61 13.70 -10.17
C LEU A 24 -11.60 14.29 -11.16
N ILE A 25 -10.48 13.60 -11.42
CA ILE A 25 -9.53 13.98 -12.48
C ILE A 25 -10.16 13.89 -13.88
N LYS A 26 -11.10 12.96 -14.09
CA LYS A 26 -11.81 12.81 -15.36
C LYS A 26 -12.59 14.08 -15.72
N ASP A 27 -13.07 14.80 -14.72
CA ASP A 27 -13.83 16.06 -14.85
C ASP A 27 -12.93 17.31 -14.93
N ARG A 28 -11.62 17.13 -15.16
CA ARG A 28 -10.60 18.21 -15.32
C ARG A 28 -10.47 19.17 -14.13
N ALA A 29 -10.93 18.79 -12.94
CA ALA A 29 -10.71 19.58 -11.74
C ALA A 29 -9.23 19.50 -11.31
N LYS A 30 -8.50 20.63 -11.38
CA LYS A 30 -7.10 20.73 -10.90
C LYS A 30 -6.93 20.27 -9.45
N ILE A 31 -7.95 20.51 -8.61
CA ILE A 31 -8.00 20.07 -7.21
C ILE A 31 -7.99 18.54 -7.09
N GLY A 32 -8.68 17.82 -7.99
CA GLY A 32 -8.70 16.36 -8.01
C GLY A 32 -7.32 15.76 -8.30
N ALA A 33 -6.51 16.42 -9.14
CA ALA A 33 -5.15 15.99 -9.42
C ALA A 33 -4.26 16.08 -8.17
N TYR A 34 -4.26 17.22 -7.46
CA TYR A 34 -3.49 17.39 -6.22
C TYR A 34 -3.89 16.38 -5.15
N LEU A 35 -5.20 16.13 -4.99
CA LEU A 35 -5.71 15.15 -4.04
C LEU A 35 -5.19 13.73 -4.35
N VAL A 36 -5.21 13.32 -5.62
CA VAL A 36 -4.70 12.00 -6.04
C VAL A 36 -3.20 11.86 -5.80
N TYR A 37 -2.40 12.89 -6.06
CA TYR A 37 -0.97 12.85 -5.77
C TYR A 37 -0.68 12.78 -4.27
N PHE A 38 -1.44 13.51 -3.46
CA PHE A 38 -1.32 13.45 -2.00
C PHE A 38 -1.66 12.06 -1.46
N LEU A 39 -2.76 11.46 -1.94
CA LEU A 39 -3.16 10.09 -1.60
C LEU A 39 -2.16 9.04 -2.08
N ALA A 40 -1.58 9.23 -3.28
CA ALA A 40 -0.50 8.38 -3.78
C ALA A 40 0.72 8.43 -2.85
N GLY A 41 1.09 9.62 -2.36
CA GLY A 41 2.14 9.79 -1.35
C GLY A 41 1.86 9.01 -0.06
N ILE A 42 0.64 9.11 0.47
CA ILE A 42 0.21 8.35 1.66
C ILE A 42 0.32 6.84 1.40
N ASN A 43 -0.14 6.37 0.24
CA ASN A 43 -0.03 4.97 -0.14
C ASN A 43 1.42 4.47 -0.19
N CYS A 44 2.36 5.29 -0.66
CA CYS A 44 3.79 4.96 -0.63
C CYS A 44 4.30 4.81 0.80
N VAL A 45 3.90 5.70 1.72
CA VAL A 45 4.31 5.62 3.14
C VAL A 45 3.77 4.34 3.79
N ILE A 46 2.50 4.03 3.57
CA ILE A 46 1.86 2.81 4.09
C ILE A 46 2.56 1.56 3.53
N ALA A 47 2.84 1.53 2.22
CA ALA A 47 3.58 0.44 1.60
C ALA A 47 4.98 0.26 2.19
N GLY A 48 5.67 1.36 2.48
CA GLY A 48 6.97 1.35 3.15
C GLY A 48 6.91 0.73 4.54
N ILE A 49 5.93 1.13 5.36
CA ILE A 49 5.72 0.58 6.70
C ILE A 49 5.48 -0.93 6.62
N PHE A 50 4.61 -1.37 5.71
CA PHE A 50 4.28 -2.80 5.56
C PHE A 50 5.47 -3.63 5.06
N GLY A 51 6.25 -3.08 4.12
CA GLY A 51 7.48 -3.70 3.67
C GLY A 51 8.49 -3.88 4.81
N VAL A 52 8.69 -2.87 5.65
CA VAL A 52 9.58 -2.95 6.82
C VAL A 52 9.07 -3.97 7.84
N SER A 53 7.76 -3.99 8.12
CA SER A 53 7.17 -4.98 9.03
C SER A 53 7.38 -6.41 8.53
N TYR A 54 7.24 -6.66 7.23
CA TYR A 54 7.49 -7.97 6.64
C TYR A 54 8.97 -8.37 6.70
N ILE A 55 9.90 -7.44 6.41
CA ILE A 55 11.34 -7.69 6.56
C ILE A 55 11.69 -8.02 8.01
N TYR A 56 11.10 -7.30 8.97
CA TYR A 56 11.29 -7.57 10.39
C TYR A 56 10.83 -8.99 10.76
N ALA A 57 9.64 -9.40 10.31
CA ALA A 57 9.12 -10.76 10.50
C ALA A 57 10.06 -11.82 9.91
N PHE A 58 10.64 -11.56 8.74
CA PHE A 58 11.62 -12.44 8.11
C PHE A 58 12.92 -12.57 8.91
N VAL A 59 13.47 -11.44 9.37
CA VAL A 59 14.68 -11.41 10.19
C VAL A 59 14.44 -12.13 11.53
N LEU A 60 13.25 -12.01 12.11
CA LEU A 60 12.89 -12.69 13.36
C LEU A 60 12.98 -14.22 13.22
N GLU A 61 12.47 -14.78 12.11
CA GLU A 61 12.58 -16.21 11.83
C GLU A 61 14.03 -16.66 11.67
N LEU A 62 14.83 -15.89 10.92
CA LEU A 62 16.24 -16.20 10.69
C LEU A 62 17.08 -16.18 11.97
N VAL A 63 16.83 -15.20 12.85
CA VAL A 63 17.61 -15.01 14.07
C VAL A 63 17.15 -15.95 15.18
N THR A 64 15.85 -16.26 15.24
CA THR A 64 15.27 -17.08 16.32
C THR A 64 14.38 -18.22 15.80
N PRO A 65 14.90 -19.12 14.96
CA PRO A 65 14.09 -20.14 14.28
C PRO A 65 13.41 -21.12 15.25
N SER A 66 13.99 -21.33 16.44
CA SER A 66 13.44 -22.18 17.49
C SER A 66 12.37 -21.53 18.36
N SER A 67 12.10 -20.23 18.18
CA SER A 67 11.09 -19.50 18.98
C SER A 67 9.66 -19.99 18.70
N LEU A 68 9.41 -20.55 17.52
CA LEU A 68 8.14 -21.18 17.14
C LEU A 68 8.38 -22.57 16.56
N THR A 69 7.37 -23.43 16.69
CA THR A 69 7.34 -24.69 15.94
C THR A 69 7.17 -24.42 14.45
N LYS A 70 7.49 -25.39 13.59
CA LYS A 70 7.27 -25.28 12.14
C LYS A 70 5.82 -24.85 11.80
N TYR A 71 4.84 -25.38 12.53
CA TYR A 71 3.43 -25.02 12.36
C TYR A 71 3.16 -23.58 12.85
N GLY A 72 3.75 -23.16 13.97
CA GLY A 72 3.65 -21.79 14.47
C GLY A 72 4.23 -20.74 13.51
N TRP A 73 5.37 -21.03 12.86
CA TRP A 73 5.90 -20.18 11.80
C TRP A 73 4.97 -20.12 10.59
N MET A 74 4.34 -21.23 10.23
CA MET A 74 3.40 -21.28 9.12
C MET A 74 2.16 -20.41 9.38
N GLU A 75 1.60 -20.46 10.59
CA GLU A 75 0.50 -19.56 11.00
C GLU A 75 0.95 -18.10 11.05
N PHE A 76 2.12 -17.83 11.64
CA PHE A 76 2.69 -16.48 11.69
C PHE A 76 2.87 -15.88 10.29
N TRP A 77 3.39 -16.65 9.33
CA TRP A 77 3.51 -16.19 7.95
C TRP A 77 2.16 -16.03 7.26
N ASN A 78 1.18 -16.89 7.55
CA ASN A 78 -0.17 -16.74 7.02
C ASN A 78 -0.81 -15.43 7.47
N ASP A 79 -0.53 -14.99 8.70
CA ASP A 79 -0.98 -13.68 9.20
C ASP A 79 -0.20 -12.51 8.57
N ASN A 80 1.09 -12.70 8.27
CA ASN A 80 1.97 -11.64 7.74
C ASN A 80 2.02 -11.56 6.21
N VAL A 81 1.54 -12.57 5.46
CA VAL A 81 1.56 -12.58 3.98
C VAL A 81 0.78 -11.41 3.38
N ILE A 82 -0.25 -10.95 4.11
CA ILE A 82 -1.08 -9.83 3.72
C ILE A 82 -0.27 -8.52 3.61
N PHE A 83 0.80 -8.36 4.39
CA PHE A 83 1.67 -7.18 4.31
C PHE A 83 2.41 -7.11 2.98
N VAL A 84 2.92 -8.24 2.47
CA VAL A 84 3.57 -8.28 1.15
C VAL A 84 2.57 -8.01 0.05
N ILE A 85 1.40 -8.67 0.10
CA ILE A 85 0.36 -8.48 -0.92
C ILE A 85 -0.09 -7.02 -0.96
N ALA A 86 -0.37 -6.42 0.20
CA ALA A 86 -0.76 -5.04 0.33
C ALA A 86 0.34 -4.08 -0.17
N THR A 87 1.60 -4.33 0.16
CA THR A 87 2.74 -3.54 -0.32
C THR A 87 2.84 -3.56 -1.84
N VAL A 88 2.76 -4.74 -2.46
CA VAL A 88 2.81 -4.91 -3.92
C VAL A 88 1.65 -4.19 -4.60
N VAL A 89 0.43 -4.33 -4.08
CA VAL A 89 -0.76 -3.68 -4.62
C VAL A 89 -0.63 -2.16 -4.55
N LEU A 90 -0.22 -1.60 -3.40
CA LEU A 90 -0.04 -0.16 -3.22
C LEU A 90 1.05 0.40 -4.15
N ILE A 91 2.16 -0.32 -4.34
CA ILE A 91 3.21 0.07 -5.29
C ILE A 91 2.69 0.05 -6.72
N ALA A 92 1.98 -1.01 -7.12
CA ALA A 92 1.43 -1.13 -8.47
C ALA A 92 0.46 0.02 -8.80
N ILE A 93 -0.40 0.35 -7.84
CA ILE A 93 -1.31 1.48 -7.90
C ILE A 93 -0.56 2.80 -8.09
N ASN A 94 0.48 3.05 -7.28
CA ASN A 94 1.29 4.26 -7.39
C ASN A 94 1.99 4.37 -8.75
N VAL A 95 2.50 3.26 -9.28
CA VAL A 95 3.08 3.20 -10.63
C VAL A 95 2.05 3.56 -11.69
N LEU A 96 0.80 3.08 -11.58
CA LEU A 96 -0.28 3.42 -12.50
C LEU A 96 -0.63 4.91 -12.48
N ILE A 97 -0.72 5.51 -11.28
CA ILE A 97 -0.98 6.95 -11.12
C ILE A 97 0.16 7.78 -11.73
N TRP A 98 1.41 7.42 -11.44
CA TRP A 98 2.58 8.08 -12.02
C TRP A 98 2.52 8.02 -13.55
N ARG A 99 2.27 6.84 -14.13
CA ARG A 99 2.18 6.66 -15.59
C ARG A 99 1.04 7.50 -16.19
N ARG A 100 -0.13 7.55 -15.56
CA ARG A 100 -1.25 8.38 -16.03
C ARG A 100 -0.94 9.86 -15.98
N SER A 101 -0.29 10.33 -14.93
CA SER A 101 -0.05 11.75 -14.78
C SER A 101 1.07 12.27 -15.69
N ARG A 102 2.11 11.47 -15.95
CA ARG A 102 3.08 11.78 -17.03
C ARG A 102 2.41 11.95 -18.39
N LYS A 103 1.46 11.06 -18.73
CA LYS A 103 0.69 11.18 -19.98
C LYS A 103 -0.20 12.43 -20.03
N MET A 104 -0.73 12.89 -18.88
CA MET A 104 -1.49 14.14 -18.83
C MET A 104 -0.60 15.38 -18.97
N GLN A 105 0.55 15.44 -18.30
CA GLN A 105 1.47 16.57 -18.45
C GLN A 105 2.01 16.68 -19.89
N LEU A 106 2.26 15.55 -20.57
CA LEU A 106 2.64 15.53 -21.98
C LEU A 106 1.56 16.02 -22.95
N LYS A 107 0.28 16.07 -22.54
CA LYS A 107 -0.82 16.62 -23.35
C LYS A 107 -1.10 18.10 -23.08
N ILE A 108 -0.53 18.66 -22.02
CA ILE A 108 -0.73 20.06 -21.61
C ILE A 108 0.41 20.94 -22.15
N ARG A 109 1.50 20.34 -22.63
CA ARG A 109 2.60 21.01 -23.33
C ARG A 109 2.36 20.97 -24.83
#